data_AF-A0A327KLM2-F1
#
_entry.id   AF-A0A327KLM2-F1
#
_cell.length_a   1.000
_cell.length_b   1.000
_cell.length_c   1.000
_cell.angle_alpha   90.00
_cell.angle_beta   90.00
_cell.angle_gamma   90.00
#
_symmetry.space_group_name_H-M   'P 1'
#
loop_
_entity.id
_entity.type
_entity.pdbx_description
1 polymer ?
#
loop_
_entity_poly.entity_id
_entity_poly.type
_entity_poly.pdbx_seq_one_letter_code
_entity_poly.pdbx_strand_id
1 'polypeptide(L)'
;SVVTQGGATYVCLVAHTAGTFATDLAGGKWIQVAAKGDTGPQGATGATGATGATGAQGPGAGNNRLINANFVVNQRGVSGTVSLAAGAYGHDRWKAGASGCTYTFSQSGADVVLTITSGTLLQLVEGKNVEGGVYAASWWGTATARVYQGAASGSYAATGFNSASLTANTDTTIEFSTGTVTRAQLEPGTAANPYERRAYGYELLLCMRYYQKIGNGTTDLLVRFLNTGSSSKDLGCSFTLPVPMRAAPTATGTGDINDGASFTTWAAIVATPFTVFYFKQTIPSGQFLDLSQVVCDAEL
;
A
#
# COMPACT_ATOMS: atom_id res chain seq x y z
N SER A 1 -24.40 -82.36 -28.74
CA SER A 1 -24.39 -81.63 -27.45
C SER A 1 -24.15 -80.16 -27.72
N VAL A 2 -24.62 -79.28 -26.84
CA VAL A 2 -24.47 -77.82 -26.95
C VAL A 2 -23.74 -77.32 -25.71
N VAL A 3 -22.78 -76.41 -25.88
CA VAL A 3 -22.01 -75.82 -24.78
C VAL A 3 -21.88 -74.31 -24.96
N THR A 4 -21.73 -73.60 -23.84
CA THR A 4 -21.53 -72.15 -23.85
C THR A 4 -20.17 -71.84 -23.23
N GLN A 5 -19.34 -71.08 -23.95
CA GLN A 5 -18.01 -70.69 -23.50
C GLN A 5 -17.70 -69.25 -23.93
N GLY A 6 -17.19 -68.44 -23.00
CA GLY A 6 -16.81 -67.05 -23.28
C GLY A 6 -17.97 -66.14 -23.72
N GLY A 7 -19.22 -66.51 -23.39
CA GLY A 7 -20.42 -65.79 -23.83
C GLY A 7 -20.92 -66.17 -25.24
N ALA A 8 -20.26 -67.11 -25.91
CA ALA A 8 -20.68 -67.67 -27.19
C ALA A 8 -21.21 -69.12 -27.01
N THR A 9 -22.09 -69.55 -27.91
CA THR A 9 -22.70 -70.90 -27.89
C THR A 9 -22.17 -71.74 -29.05
N TYR A 10 -21.85 -73.00 -28.77
CA TYR A 10 -21.24 -73.96 -29.70
C TYR A 10 -22.01 -75.28 -29.73
N VAL A 11 -22.07 -75.91 -30.90
CA VAL A 11 -22.68 -77.23 -31.10
C VAL A 11 -21.59 -78.23 -31.49
N CYS A 12 -21.62 -79.42 -30.89
CA CYS A 12 -20.68 -80.49 -31.19
C CYS A 12 -20.97 -81.08 -32.57
N LEU A 13 -19.98 -81.09 -33.44
CA LEU A 13 -20.08 -81.67 -34.78
C LEU A 13 -19.60 -83.12 -34.84
N VAL A 14 -18.65 -83.50 -33.97
CA VAL A 14 -18.05 -84.84 -33.97
C VAL A 14 -18.06 -85.40 -32.55
N ALA A 15 -18.66 -86.56 -32.35
CA ALA A 15 -18.66 -87.23 -31.05
C ALA A 15 -17.22 -87.58 -30.61
N HIS A 16 -16.84 -87.15 -29.41
CA HIS A 16 -15.52 -87.37 -28.81
C HIS A 16 -15.60 -87.33 -27.27
N THR A 17 -14.59 -87.86 -26.60
CA THR A 17 -14.37 -87.62 -25.16
C THR A 17 -13.86 -86.20 -24.98
N ALA A 18 -14.55 -85.38 -24.18
CA ALA A 18 -14.23 -83.96 -24.02
C ALA A 18 -12.84 -83.75 -23.39
N GLY A 19 -12.02 -82.90 -24.02
CA GLY A 19 -10.72 -82.44 -23.52
C GLY A 19 -10.73 -80.93 -23.25
N THR A 20 -9.58 -80.27 -23.44
CA THR A 20 -9.49 -78.81 -23.37
C THR A 20 -10.29 -78.19 -24.52
N PHE A 21 -11.33 -77.42 -24.20
CA PHE A 21 -12.28 -76.89 -25.19
C PHE A 21 -11.61 -76.12 -26.34
N ALA A 22 -10.59 -75.31 -26.07
CA ALA A 22 -9.87 -74.57 -27.10
C ALA A 22 -9.19 -75.50 -28.12
N THR A 23 -8.62 -76.61 -27.65
CA THR A 23 -7.99 -77.63 -28.49
C THR A 23 -9.03 -78.39 -29.31
N ASP A 24 -10.16 -78.74 -28.71
CA ASP A 24 -11.27 -79.43 -29.41
C ASP A 24 -11.95 -78.53 -30.45
N LEU A 25 -12.08 -77.23 -30.16
CA LEU A 25 -12.59 -76.22 -31.09
C LEU A 25 -11.64 -76.03 -32.28
N ALA A 26 -10.34 -75.87 -32.02
CA ALA A 26 -9.33 -75.77 -33.08
C ALA A 26 -9.22 -77.06 -33.92
N GLY A 27 -9.49 -78.21 -33.30
CA GLY A 27 -9.60 -79.51 -33.98
C GLY A 27 -10.91 -79.73 -34.73
N GLY A 28 -11.78 -78.71 -34.87
CA GLY A 28 -13.00 -78.76 -35.67
C GLY A 28 -14.15 -79.57 -35.06
N LYS A 29 -14.06 -79.94 -33.77
CA LYS A 29 -15.10 -80.76 -33.13
C LYS A 29 -16.35 -79.95 -32.74
N TRP A 30 -16.26 -78.62 -32.77
CA TRP A 30 -17.30 -77.68 -32.37
C TRP A 30 -17.49 -76.60 -33.44
N ILE A 31 -18.75 -76.21 -33.66
CA ILE A 31 -19.09 -75.02 -34.46
C ILE A 31 -19.79 -73.99 -33.61
N GLN A 32 -19.39 -72.73 -33.74
CA GLN A 32 -20.06 -71.61 -33.06
C GLN A 32 -21.39 -71.33 -33.75
N VAL A 33 -22.48 -71.31 -32.97
CA VAL A 33 -23.83 -71.03 -33.46
C VAL A 33 -24.38 -69.69 -32.95
N ALA A 34 -23.77 -69.11 -31.93
CA ALA A 34 -24.08 -67.76 -31.47
C ALA A 34 -22.84 -67.08 -30.90
N ALA A 35 -22.60 -65.81 -31.24
CA ALA A 35 -21.53 -64.99 -30.68
C ALA A 35 -21.96 -64.29 -29.40
N LYS A 36 -20.97 -63.89 -28.59
CA LYS A 36 -21.19 -62.99 -27.44
C LYS A 36 -21.70 -61.64 -27.96
N GLY A 37 -22.70 -61.07 -27.30
CA GLY A 37 -23.16 -59.71 -27.60
C GLY A 37 -22.12 -58.64 -27.27
N ASP A 38 -22.18 -57.51 -27.99
CA ASP A 38 -21.30 -56.37 -27.76
C ASP A 38 -21.52 -55.77 -26.35
N THR A 39 -20.46 -55.19 -25.79
CA THR A 39 -20.57 -54.44 -24.54
C THR A 39 -21.36 -53.15 -24.80
N GLY A 40 -22.41 -52.90 -24.00
CA GLY A 40 -23.25 -51.73 -24.16
C GLY A 40 -22.48 -50.41 -23.97
N PRO A 41 -23.05 -49.27 -24.43
CA PRO A 41 -22.40 -47.98 -24.34
C PRO A 41 -22.14 -47.59 -22.87
N GLN A 42 -20.97 -46.99 -22.62
CA GLN A 42 -20.60 -46.46 -21.31
C GLN A 42 -21.58 -45.35 -20.90
N GLY A 43 -22.03 -45.36 -19.64
CA GLY A 43 -22.93 -44.32 -19.11
C GLY A 43 -22.30 -42.92 -19.11
N ALA A 44 -23.14 -41.88 -19.17
CA ALA A 44 -22.69 -40.49 -19.18
C ALA A 44 -21.84 -40.13 -17.94
N THR A 45 -20.76 -39.38 -18.15
CA THR A 45 -19.91 -38.86 -17.07
C THR A 45 -20.70 -37.87 -16.21
N GLY A 46 -20.62 -38.01 -14.88
CA GLY A 46 -21.29 -37.11 -13.94
C GLY A 46 -20.79 -35.66 -14.02
N ALA A 47 -21.62 -34.71 -13.59
CA ALA A 47 -21.29 -33.29 -13.58
C ALA A 47 -20.08 -32.98 -12.66
N THR A 48 -19.19 -32.10 -13.12
CA THR A 48 -18.06 -31.60 -12.33
C THR A 48 -18.59 -30.81 -11.11
N GLY A 49 -18.08 -31.10 -9.92
CA GLY A 49 -18.45 -30.39 -8.69
C GLY A 49 -18.07 -28.90 -8.73
N ALA A 50 -18.74 -28.09 -7.92
CA ALA A 50 -18.47 -26.65 -7.80
C ALA A 50 -17.02 -26.38 -7.32
N THR A 51 -16.36 -25.40 -7.92
CA THR A 51 -15.05 -24.91 -7.46
C THR A 51 -15.18 -24.29 -6.07
N GLY A 52 -14.30 -24.66 -5.13
CA GLY A 52 -14.30 -24.12 -3.77
C GLY A 52 -14.00 -22.61 -3.72
N ALA A 53 -14.36 -21.97 -2.60
CA ALA A 53 -14.09 -20.55 -2.38
C ALA A 53 -12.59 -20.24 -2.47
N THR A 54 -12.23 -19.15 -3.17
CA THR A 54 -10.85 -18.65 -3.22
C THR A 54 -10.39 -18.29 -1.80
N GLY A 55 -9.23 -18.82 -1.38
CA GLY A 55 -8.67 -18.54 -0.05
C GLY A 55 -8.37 -17.05 0.15
N ALA A 56 -8.28 -16.61 1.41
CA ALA A 56 -7.90 -15.24 1.75
C ALA A 56 -6.56 -14.89 1.09
N GLN A 57 -6.57 -13.90 0.20
CA GLN A 57 -5.35 -13.38 -0.42
C GLN A 57 -4.47 -12.83 0.71
N GLY A 58 -3.20 -13.23 0.78
CA GLY A 58 -2.25 -12.65 1.73
C GLY A 58 -2.21 -11.12 1.56
N PRO A 59 -1.76 -10.34 2.57
CA PRO A 59 -1.71 -8.89 2.47
C PRO A 59 -0.88 -8.52 1.22
N GLY A 60 -1.58 -8.15 0.16
CA GLY A 60 -0.96 -7.70 -1.08
C GLY A 60 -0.24 -6.41 -0.77
N ALA A 61 1.01 -6.28 -1.23
CA ALA A 61 1.70 -4.99 -1.13
C ALA A 61 0.92 -3.95 -1.95
N GLY A 62 0.51 -2.87 -1.29
CA GLY A 62 -0.20 -1.76 -1.92
C GLY A 62 -1.72 -1.91 -1.96
N ASN A 63 -2.35 -2.62 -1.03
CA ASN A 63 -3.81 -2.60 -0.86
C ASN A 63 -4.26 -1.42 0.00
N ASN A 64 -3.54 -1.14 1.09
CA ASN A 64 -3.82 0.00 1.94
C ASN A 64 -3.46 1.30 1.20
N ARG A 65 -4.43 2.22 1.08
CA ARG A 65 -4.21 3.56 0.49
C ARG A 65 -3.65 4.58 1.47
N LEU A 66 -3.67 4.26 2.76
CA LEU A 66 -3.13 5.13 3.80
C LEU A 66 -1.61 4.99 3.91
N ILE A 67 -0.96 6.10 4.18
CA ILE A 67 0.47 6.23 4.43
C ILE A 67 0.65 6.59 5.92
N ASN A 68 1.70 6.05 6.52
CA ASN A 68 2.07 6.17 7.92
C ASN A 68 0.92 5.82 8.86
N ALA A 69 0.13 4.80 8.53
CA ALA A 69 -1.11 4.49 9.23
C ALA A 69 -0.92 3.79 10.59
N ASN A 70 0.32 3.45 10.92
CA ASN A 70 0.78 3.06 12.25
C ASN A 70 1.62 4.15 12.95
N PHE A 71 1.70 5.35 12.37
CA PHE A 71 2.23 6.57 12.96
C PHE A 71 3.70 6.54 13.39
N VAL A 72 4.52 5.65 12.81
CA VAL A 72 5.93 5.48 13.18
C VAL A 72 6.86 6.52 12.55
N VAL A 73 6.46 7.13 11.43
CA VAL A 73 7.24 8.19 10.78
C VAL A 73 6.85 9.55 11.39
N ASN A 74 7.85 10.28 11.89
CA ASN A 74 7.69 11.60 12.52
C ASN A 74 8.88 12.51 12.15
N GLN A 75 9.04 12.82 10.86
CA GLN A 75 10.08 13.73 10.37
C GLN A 75 9.89 15.16 10.89
N ARG A 76 8.66 15.54 11.25
CA ARG A 76 8.35 16.85 11.85
C ARG A 76 8.80 16.95 13.32
N GLY A 77 9.08 15.83 13.97
CA GLY A 77 9.55 15.80 15.36
C GLY A 77 8.51 16.27 16.36
N VAL A 78 7.21 16.05 16.09
CA VAL A 78 6.18 16.37 17.07
C VAL A 78 6.37 15.53 18.33
N SER A 79 6.09 16.09 19.51
CA SER A 79 6.35 15.42 20.79
C SER A 79 5.34 15.84 21.85
N GLY A 80 5.21 15.04 22.91
CA GLY A 80 4.29 15.32 24.01
C GLY A 80 2.84 15.40 23.57
N THR A 81 2.14 16.46 24.02
CA THR A 81 0.79 16.77 23.52
C THR A 81 0.92 17.59 22.24
N VAL A 82 0.35 17.08 21.15
CA VAL A 82 0.35 17.74 19.86
C VAL A 82 -0.94 18.52 19.70
N SER A 83 -0.84 19.85 19.52
CA SER A 83 -1.97 20.75 19.27
C SER A 83 -1.81 21.39 17.90
N LEU A 84 -2.65 20.96 16.97
CA LEU A 84 -2.63 21.37 15.57
C LEU A 84 -3.77 22.35 15.28
N ALA A 85 -3.43 23.46 14.63
CA ALA A 85 -4.41 24.34 14.00
C ALA A 85 -5.12 23.60 12.84
N ALA A 86 -6.25 24.14 12.39
CA ALA A 86 -6.98 23.56 11.26
C ALA A 86 -6.08 23.38 10.03
N GLY A 87 -6.06 22.18 9.45
CA GLY A 87 -5.23 21.84 8.30
C GLY A 87 -3.73 21.67 8.58
N ALA A 88 -3.26 21.90 9.81
CA ALA A 88 -1.85 21.71 10.16
C ALA A 88 -1.50 20.22 10.27
N TYR A 89 -0.26 19.88 9.91
CA TYR A 89 0.25 18.50 9.88
C TYR A 89 1.01 18.15 11.17
N GLY A 90 0.77 16.93 11.66
CA GLY A 90 1.43 16.33 12.82
C GLY A 90 2.44 15.25 12.41
N HIS A 91 2.18 14.00 12.80
CA HIS A 91 2.89 12.85 12.21
C HIS A 91 2.74 12.88 10.68
N ASP A 92 3.76 12.43 9.96
CA ASP A 92 3.83 12.51 8.50
C ASP A 92 2.53 12.03 7.85
N ARG A 93 1.99 12.81 6.90
CA ARG A 93 0.71 12.60 6.17
C ARG A 93 -0.58 12.83 6.93
N TRP A 94 -0.55 13.00 8.24
CA TRP A 94 -1.75 13.19 9.05
C TRP A 94 -1.92 14.65 9.44
N LYS A 95 -3.06 15.24 9.05
CA LYS A 95 -3.41 16.63 9.34
C LYS A 95 -4.64 16.75 10.22
N ALA A 96 -4.73 17.88 10.90
CA ALA A 96 -5.94 18.26 11.61
C ALA A 96 -7.09 18.62 10.67
N GLY A 97 -8.31 18.26 11.06
CA GLY A 97 -9.52 18.69 10.37
C GLY A 97 -9.84 20.17 10.58
N ALA A 98 -11.04 20.57 10.14
CA ALA A 98 -11.45 21.97 10.03
C ALA A 98 -11.45 22.74 11.36
N SER A 99 -11.57 22.05 12.50
CA SER A 99 -11.58 22.65 13.84
C SER A 99 -10.24 22.48 14.58
N GLY A 100 -9.18 22.04 13.90
CA GLY A 100 -7.93 21.64 14.54
C GLY A 100 -7.98 20.22 15.11
N CYS A 101 -6.90 19.83 15.78
CA CYS A 101 -6.76 18.52 16.41
C CYS A 101 -5.83 18.59 17.61
N THR A 102 -6.19 17.94 18.71
CA THR A 102 -5.29 17.69 19.82
C THR A 102 -5.18 16.19 20.04
N TYR A 103 -3.95 15.69 20.12
CA TYR A 103 -3.71 14.29 20.42
C TYR A 103 -2.43 14.09 21.23
N THR A 104 -2.38 12.99 21.97
CA THR A 104 -1.16 12.42 22.53
C THR A 104 -0.83 11.13 21.81
N PHE A 105 0.37 10.60 22.03
CA PHE A 105 0.79 9.36 21.39
C PHE A 105 1.78 8.57 22.25
N SER A 106 1.77 7.26 22.07
CA SER A 106 2.67 6.35 22.77
C SER A 106 3.12 5.20 21.88
N GLN A 107 4.34 4.75 22.10
CA GLN A 107 4.89 3.57 21.43
C GLN A 107 4.14 2.31 21.90
N SER A 108 3.76 1.45 20.97
CA SER A 108 3.14 0.15 21.22
C SER A 108 3.80 -0.91 20.33
N GLY A 109 4.83 -1.58 20.86
CA GLY A 109 5.65 -2.50 20.09
C GLY A 109 6.31 -1.78 18.91
N ALA A 110 6.05 -2.25 17.69
CA ALA A 110 6.56 -1.67 16.45
C ALA A 110 5.70 -0.52 15.89
N ASP A 111 4.61 -0.13 16.56
CA ASP A 111 3.67 0.90 16.10
C ASP A 111 3.58 2.04 17.11
N VAL A 112 2.95 3.13 16.70
CA VAL A 112 2.52 4.22 17.57
C VAL A 112 0.99 4.24 17.62
N VAL A 113 0.44 4.45 18.82
CA VAL A 113 -0.99 4.65 19.03
C VAL A 113 -1.22 6.13 19.30
N LEU A 114 -2.06 6.76 18.48
CA LEU A 114 -2.54 8.11 18.77
C LEU A 114 -3.78 8.04 19.65
N THR A 115 -3.92 9.01 20.56
CA THR A 115 -5.13 9.27 21.35
C THR A 115 -5.60 10.68 21.04
N ILE A 116 -6.62 10.80 20.19
CA ILE A 116 -7.23 12.07 19.80
C ILE A 116 -8.17 12.51 20.92
N THR A 117 -7.87 13.65 21.54
CA THR A 117 -8.63 14.19 22.68
C THR A 117 -9.56 15.33 22.29
N SER A 118 -9.27 16.02 21.19
CA SER A 118 -10.12 17.10 20.66
C SER A 118 -9.96 17.23 19.15
N GLY A 119 -11.01 17.68 18.46
CA GLY A 119 -11.02 17.87 17.02
C GLY A 119 -10.96 16.55 16.25
N THR A 120 -10.40 16.58 15.04
CA THR A 120 -10.33 15.42 14.15
C THR A 120 -8.96 15.32 13.48
N LEU A 121 -8.50 14.10 13.26
CA LEU A 121 -7.26 13.81 12.54
C LEU A 121 -7.60 13.09 11.23
N LEU A 122 -7.04 13.52 10.12
CA LEU A 122 -7.39 13.00 8.81
C LEU A 122 -6.18 12.80 7.92
N GLN A 123 -6.35 11.94 6.91
CA GLN A 123 -5.40 11.77 5.83
C GLN A 123 -6.14 11.85 4.49
N LEU A 124 -5.59 12.65 3.57
CA LEU A 124 -6.01 12.66 2.17
C LEU A 124 -5.18 11.65 1.37
N VAL A 125 -5.87 10.76 0.67
CA VAL A 125 -5.33 9.89 -0.38
C VAL A 125 -5.45 10.64 -1.71
N GLU A 126 -4.33 10.82 -2.42
CA GLU A 126 -4.34 11.40 -3.77
C GLU A 126 -5.24 10.59 -4.71
N GLY A 127 -6.05 11.27 -5.51
CA GLY A 127 -7.02 10.66 -6.41
C GLY A 127 -6.40 9.65 -7.36
N LYS A 128 -5.17 9.88 -7.83
CA LYS A 128 -4.44 8.92 -8.69
C LYS A 128 -4.23 7.54 -8.06
N ASN A 129 -4.39 7.42 -6.73
CA ASN A 129 -4.33 6.17 -5.98
C ASN A 129 -5.74 5.64 -5.62
N VAL A 130 -6.80 6.17 -6.26
CA VAL A 130 -8.19 5.81 -6.03
C VAL A 130 -8.77 5.25 -7.32
N GLU A 131 -8.97 3.94 -7.34
CA GLU A 131 -9.57 3.16 -8.43
C GLU A 131 -11.06 3.45 -8.64
N GLY A 132 -11.72 4.00 -7.62
CA GLY A 132 -13.17 4.15 -7.56
C GLY A 132 -13.86 2.89 -7.05
N GLY A 133 -15.16 3.00 -6.79
CA GLY A 133 -15.95 1.96 -6.14
C GLY A 133 -15.93 2.05 -4.62
N VAL A 134 -16.34 0.97 -3.96
CA VAL A 134 -16.44 0.90 -2.50
C VAL A 134 -15.09 0.53 -1.89
N TYR A 135 -14.75 1.12 -0.74
CA TYR A 135 -13.55 0.82 0.03
C TYR A 135 -13.91 0.32 1.43
N ALA A 136 -13.18 -0.67 1.91
CA ALA A 136 -13.25 -1.14 3.29
C ALA A 136 -12.31 -0.30 4.17
N ALA A 137 -12.85 0.25 5.25
CA ALA A 137 -12.11 1.03 6.24
C ALA A 137 -12.05 0.28 7.57
N SER A 138 -10.83 0.05 8.07
CA SER A 138 -10.57 -0.65 9.33
C SER A 138 -9.38 -0.04 10.07
N TRP A 139 -9.34 -0.17 11.38
CA TRP A 139 -8.27 0.30 12.25
C TRP A 139 -8.36 -0.35 13.63
N TRP A 140 -7.33 -0.15 14.44
CA TRP A 140 -7.27 -0.59 15.83
C TRP A 140 -7.44 0.63 16.73
N GLY A 141 -8.45 0.59 17.61
CA GLY A 141 -8.72 1.66 18.57
C GLY A 141 -10.19 2.04 18.65
N THR A 142 -10.50 3.07 19.42
CA THR A 142 -11.86 3.50 19.77
C THR A 142 -12.37 4.69 18.97
N ALA A 143 -11.49 5.40 18.24
CA ALA A 143 -11.92 6.50 17.38
C ALA A 143 -12.94 5.99 16.35
N THR A 144 -13.93 6.81 16.02
CA THR A 144 -14.80 6.58 14.86
C THR A 144 -14.25 7.33 13.66
N ALA A 145 -14.54 6.87 12.45
CA ALA A 145 -14.09 7.52 11.23
C ALA A 145 -15.21 7.69 10.21
N ARG A 146 -15.00 8.60 9.27
CA ARG A 146 -15.80 8.74 8.04
C ARG A 146 -14.89 8.83 6.83
N VAL A 147 -15.39 8.39 5.68
CA VAL A 147 -14.68 8.44 4.39
C VAL A 147 -15.50 9.24 3.39
N TYR A 148 -14.88 10.21 2.72
CA TYR A 148 -15.57 11.10 1.77
C TYR A 148 -14.64 11.65 0.68
N GLN A 149 -15.25 12.21 -0.37
CA GLN A 149 -14.59 12.99 -1.42
C GLN A 149 -15.16 14.41 -1.44
N GLY A 150 -14.31 15.41 -1.68
CA GLY A 150 -14.71 16.82 -1.63
C GLY A 150 -14.99 17.30 -0.21
N ALA A 151 -16.13 17.98 -0.03
CA ALA A 151 -16.51 18.51 1.28
C ALA A 151 -16.81 17.39 2.29
N ALA A 152 -16.47 17.65 3.56
CA ALA A 152 -16.70 16.72 4.66
C ALA A 152 -18.18 16.30 4.71
N SER A 153 -18.40 14.99 4.62
CA SER A 153 -19.73 14.38 4.51
C SER A 153 -19.72 12.96 5.08
N GLY A 154 -20.91 12.38 5.21
CA GLY A 154 -21.09 11.06 5.82
C GLY A 154 -21.04 11.09 7.35
N SER A 155 -21.56 10.02 7.95
CA SER A 155 -21.58 9.81 9.39
C SER A 155 -20.30 9.11 9.84
N TYR A 156 -19.86 9.43 11.05
CA TYR A 156 -18.80 8.67 11.71
C TYR A 156 -19.29 7.27 12.07
N ALA A 157 -18.47 6.27 11.80
CA ALA A 157 -18.73 4.86 12.08
C ALA A 157 -17.55 4.23 12.84
N ALA A 158 -17.83 3.14 13.56
CA ALA A 158 -16.78 2.32 14.16
C ALA A 158 -15.99 1.56 13.08
N THR A 159 -14.84 1.01 13.47
CA THR A 159 -13.94 0.23 12.60
C THR A 159 -14.65 -0.92 11.88
N GLY A 160 -14.24 -1.21 10.65
CA GLY A 160 -14.76 -2.33 9.86
C GLY A 160 -16.02 -1.98 9.05
N PHE A 161 -16.09 -0.76 8.50
CA PHE A 161 -17.21 -0.31 7.67
C PHE A 161 -16.78 -0.10 6.21
N ASN A 162 -17.76 -0.07 5.30
CA ASN A 162 -17.54 0.21 3.89
C ASN A 162 -17.91 1.66 3.56
N SER A 163 -17.07 2.35 2.78
CA SER A 163 -17.37 3.69 2.28
C SER A 163 -18.58 3.69 1.34
N ALA A 164 -19.13 4.87 1.07
CA ALA A 164 -19.93 5.05 -0.14
C ALA A 164 -19.09 4.75 -1.39
N SER A 165 -19.75 4.52 -2.53
CA SER A 165 -19.04 4.35 -3.80
C SER A 165 -18.28 5.63 -4.14
N LEU A 166 -16.96 5.52 -4.24
CA LEU A 166 -16.05 6.62 -4.52
C LEU A 166 -15.84 6.76 -6.03
N THR A 167 -15.60 8.00 -6.46
CA THR A 167 -15.23 8.30 -7.84
C THR A 167 -13.75 8.00 -8.05
N ALA A 168 -13.40 7.34 -9.15
CA ALA A 168 -12.01 7.12 -9.53
C ALA A 168 -11.27 8.44 -9.73
N ASN A 169 -9.95 8.44 -9.55
CA ASN A 169 -9.09 9.61 -9.78
C ASN A 169 -9.51 10.86 -8.99
N THR A 170 -10.11 10.69 -7.80
CA THR A 170 -10.61 11.79 -6.97
C THR A 170 -10.06 11.67 -5.55
N ASP A 171 -9.50 12.77 -5.04
CA ASP A 171 -8.92 12.83 -3.69
C ASP A 171 -9.93 12.35 -2.65
N THR A 172 -9.49 11.42 -1.81
CA THR A 172 -10.34 10.73 -0.84
C THR A 172 -9.81 10.96 0.56
N THR A 173 -10.68 11.37 1.46
CA THR A 173 -10.32 11.64 2.86
C THR A 173 -10.84 10.53 3.76
N ILE A 174 -9.99 10.02 4.64
CA ILE A 174 -10.43 9.37 5.88
C ILE A 174 -10.20 10.31 7.04
N GLU A 175 -11.23 10.53 7.86
CA GLU A 175 -11.20 11.46 8.99
C GLU A 175 -11.65 10.75 10.26
N PHE A 176 -10.80 10.79 11.28
CA PHE A 176 -11.01 10.21 12.60
C PHE A 176 -11.45 11.26 13.62
N SER A 177 -12.44 10.90 14.43
CA SER A 177 -12.88 11.66 15.59
C SER A 177 -12.03 11.36 16.82
N THR A 178 -12.47 11.83 17.99
CA THR A 178 -11.84 11.55 19.28
C THR A 178 -11.81 10.04 19.59
N GLY A 179 -10.74 9.60 20.21
CA GLY A 179 -10.50 8.19 20.56
C GLY A 179 -9.10 7.73 20.18
N THR A 180 -8.84 6.44 20.31
CA THR A 180 -7.55 5.86 19.92
C THR A 180 -7.55 5.38 18.48
N VAL A 181 -6.42 5.50 17.80
CA VAL A 181 -6.23 4.96 16.44
C VAL A 181 -4.78 4.51 16.23
N THR A 182 -4.63 3.34 15.61
CA THR A 182 -3.41 2.83 14.99
C THR A 182 -3.81 1.82 13.90
N ARG A 183 -2.85 1.45 13.04
CA ARG A 183 -3.03 0.42 12.00
C ARG A 183 -4.25 0.67 11.11
N ALA A 184 -4.47 1.92 10.71
CA ALA A 184 -5.59 2.26 9.84
C ALA A 184 -5.39 1.68 8.43
N GLN A 185 -6.48 1.22 7.82
CA GLN A 185 -6.53 0.77 6.44
C GLN A 185 -7.71 1.38 5.72
N LEU A 186 -7.47 1.73 4.46
CA LEU A 186 -8.49 2.02 3.47
C LEU A 186 -8.15 1.21 2.23
N GLU A 187 -8.92 0.16 1.96
CA GLU A 187 -8.61 -0.83 0.91
C GLU A 187 -9.74 -0.90 -0.11
N PRO A 188 -9.44 -1.05 -1.41
CA PRO A 188 -10.48 -1.21 -2.43
C PRO A 188 -11.27 -2.50 -2.21
N GLY A 189 -12.58 -2.44 -2.42
CA GLY A 189 -13.52 -3.54 -2.19
C GLY A 189 -14.26 -3.46 -0.86
N THR A 190 -14.94 -4.55 -0.49
CA THR A 190 -15.80 -4.62 0.70
C THR A 190 -15.24 -5.49 1.82
N ALA A 191 -14.08 -6.10 1.61
CA ALA A 191 -13.45 -6.99 2.57
C ALA A 191 -12.41 -6.23 3.37
N ALA A 192 -12.55 -6.21 4.70
CA ALA A 192 -11.50 -5.71 5.59
C ALA A 192 -10.46 -6.81 5.78
N ASN A 193 -9.26 -6.61 5.22
CA ASN A 193 -8.17 -7.56 5.37
C ASN A 193 -7.37 -7.26 6.66
N PRO A 194 -6.49 -8.17 7.11
CA PRO A 194 -5.53 -7.85 8.16
C PRO A 194 -4.64 -6.67 7.78
N TYR A 195 -4.15 -5.94 8.80
CA TYR A 195 -3.26 -4.79 8.61
C TYR A 195 -2.08 -5.10 7.69
N GLU A 196 -2.04 -4.44 6.53
CA GLU A 196 -0.91 -4.47 5.62
C GLU A 196 0.26 -3.68 6.21
N ARG A 197 1.12 -4.40 6.96
CA ARG A 197 2.34 -3.82 7.51
C ARG A 197 3.37 -3.66 6.41
N ARG A 198 3.84 -2.43 6.21
CA ARG A 198 4.99 -2.11 5.37
C ARG A 198 6.27 -2.02 6.19
N ALA A 199 7.41 -2.33 5.57
CA ALA A 199 8.70 -2.11 6.19
C ALA A 199 8.94 -0.60 6.40
N TYR A 200 9.61 -0.23 7.50
CA TYR A 200 9.83 1.17 7.86
C TYR A 200 10.45 1.99 6.72
N GLY A 201 11.48 1.47 6.04
CA GLY A 201 12.11 2.17 4.92
C GLY A 201 11.14 2.45 3.76
N TYR A 202 10.23 1.54 3.47
CA TYR A 202 9.22 1.75 2.42
C TYR A 202 8.20 2.81 2.85
N GLU A 203 7.75 2.76 4.10
CA GLU A 203 6.83 3.76 4.67
C GLU A 203 7.46 5.16 4.69
N LEU A 204 8.74 5.27 5.04
CA LEU A 204 9.50 6.51 5.00
C LEU A 204 9.59 7.05 3.57
N LEU A 205 9.90 6.23 2.57
CA LEU A 205 9.96 6.66 1.17
C LEU A 205 8.59 7.19 0.68
N LEU A 206 7.49 6.58 1.11
CA LEU A 206 6.14 7.07 0.82
C LEU A 206 5.88 8.43 1.48
N CYS A 207 6.28 8.62 2.74
CA CYS A 207 6.16 9.89 3.45
C CYS A 207 7.01 10.99 2.80
N MET A 208 8.23 10.65 2.36
CA MET A 208 9.16 11.57 1.71
C MET A 208 8.65 12.12 0.37
N ARG A 209 7.62 11.53 -0.24
CA ARG A 209 6.94 12.18 -1.38
C ARG A 209 6.17 13.44 -0.99
N TYR A 210 5.81 13.63 0.27
CA TYR A 210 4.95 14.73 0.73
C TYR A 210 5.66 15.67 1.69
N TYR A 211 6.56 15.16 2.51
CA TYR A 211 7.35 15.98 3.42
C TYR A 211 8.75 15.41 3.58
N GLN A 212 9.75 16.27 3.49
CA GLN A 212 11.14 15.91 3.76
C GLN A 212 11.78 16.96 4.66
N LYS A 213 12.42 16.50 5.73
CA LYS A 213 13.33 17.31 6.54
C LYS A 213 14.68 16.63 6.55
N ILE A 214 15.65 17.22 5.86
CA ILE A 214 17.02 16.73 5.76
C ILE A 214 17.95 17.70 6.48
N GLY A 215 18.82 17.17 7.32
CA GLY A 215 19.71 17.98 8.14
C GLY A 215 19.03 18.54 9.40
N ASN A 216 19.82 18.86 10.41
CA ASN A 216 19.35 19.39 11.69
C ASN A 216 19.46 20.91 11.82
N GLY A 217 20.14 21.59 10.87
CA GLY A 217 20.29 23.04 10.85
C GLY A 217 21.31 23.58 11.85
N THR A 218 22.08 22.71 12.52
CA THR A 218 23.07 23.08 13.53
C THR A 218 24.44 22.45 13.29
N THR A 219 24.53 21.13 13.15
CA THR A 219 25.82 20.42 12.98
C THR A 219 25.99 19.79 11.61
N ASP A 220 24.90 19.63 10.87
CA ASP A 220 24.95 18.98 9.57
C ASP A 220 25.45 19.94 8.49
N LEU A 221 26.35 19.46 7.63
CA LEU A 221 26.76 20.16 6.43
C LEU A 221 26.26 19.38 5.21
N LEU A 222 25.18 19.84 4.59
CA LEU A 222 24.60 19.19 3.42
C LEU A 222 25.33 19.61 2.14
N VAL A 223 25.58 20.91 1.99
CA VAL A 223 26.25 21.47 0.81
C VAL A 223 27.08 22.68 1.23
N ARG A 224 28.26 22.85 0.61
CA ARG A 224 29.19 23.96 0.83
C ARG A 224 29.65 24.56 -0.50
N PHE A 225 29.60 25.89 -0.62
CA PHE A 225 30.11 26.61 -1.79
C PHE A 225 31.04 27.76 -1.38
N LEU A 226 32.23 27.82 -1.96
CA LEU A 226 33.20 28.89 -1.72
C LEU A 226 32.98 30.05 -2.70
N ASN A 227 32.93 31.28 -2.19
CA ASN A 227 33.15 32.45 -3.05
C ASN A 227 34.63 32.59 -3.38
N THR A 228 35.04 32.12 -4.57
CA THR A 228 36.42 32.26 -5.08
C THR A 228 36.70 33.60 -5.79
N GLY A 229 35.69 34.46 -5.91
CA GLY A 229 35.84 35.80 -6.49
C GLY A 229 36.56 36.74 -5.54
N SER A 230 37.18 37.79 -6.08
CA SER A 230 37.89 38.83 -5.32
C SER A 230 36.99 39.88 -4.64
N SER A 231 35.67 39.67 -4.67
CA SER A 231 34.66 40.59 -4.11
C SER A 231 33.50 39.79 -3.55
N SER A 232 32.57 40.44 -2.85
CA SER A 232 31.30 39.81 -2.52
C SER A 232 30.54 39.38 -3.78
N LYS A 233 29.92 38.20 -3.73
CA LYS A 233 29.13 37.60 -4.82
C LYS A 233 27.83 37.04 -4.31
N ASP A 234 26.88 36.89 -5.22
CA ASP A 234 25.68 36.10 -4.98
C ASP A 234 26.00 34.65 -5.31
N LEU A 235 25.71 33.75 -4.38
CA LEU A 235 25.93 32.31 -4.56
C LEU A 235 24.60 31.56 -4.52
N GLY A 236 24.57 30.45 -5.26
CA GLY A 236 23.48 29.49 -5.24
C GLY A 236 23.97 28.13 -4.77
N CYS A 237 23.18 27.45 -3.94
CA CYS A 237 23.40 26.05 -3.60
C CYS A 237 22.20 25.18 -4.03
N SER A 238 22.49 24.03 -4.64
CA SER A 238 21.49 23.08 -5.10
C SER A 238 21.48 21.84 -4.22
N PHE A 239 20.31 21.34 -3.87
CA PHE A 239 20.13 20.11 -3.12
C PHE A 239 19.16 19.17 -3.86
N THR A 240 19.62 17.96 -4.19
CA THR A 240 18.78 16.92 -4.81
C THR A 240 18.07 16.13 -3.72
N LEU A 241 16.75 16.02 -3.83
CA LEU A 241 15.92 15.33 -2.84
C LEU A 241 16.08 13.81 -2.98
N PRO A 242 16.27 13.06 -1.87
CA PRO A 242 16.37 11.60 -1.88
C PRO A 242 15.18 10.89 -2.55
N VAL A 243 13.99 11.49 -2.43
CA VAL A 243 12.77 11.03 -3.09
C VAL A 243 12.15 12.20 -3.85
N PRO A 244 11.67 12.02 -5.10
CA PRO A 244 10.93 13.07 -5.77
C PRO A 244 9.62 13.38 -5.03
N MET A 245 9.38 14.66 -4.75
CA MET A 245 8.13 15.14 -4.15
C MET A 245 6.93 14.89 -5.07
N ARG A 246 5.72 14.89 -4.50
CA ARG A 246 4.48 14.70 -5.27
C ARG A 246 4.17 15.87 -6.21
N ALA A 247 4.59 17.08 -5.87
CA ALA A 247 4.59 18.27 -6.70
C ALA A 247 5.76 19.18 -6.28
N ALA A 248 5.93 20.33 -6.94
CA ALA A 248 6.89 21.34 -6.50
C ALA A 248 6.55 21.75 -5.05
N PRO A 249 7.48 21.55 -4.09
CA PRO A 249 7.21 21.81 -2.69
C PRO A 249 7.35 23.29 -2.34
N THR A 250 6.76 23.69 -1.22
CA THR A 250 7.23 24.87 -0.49
C THR A 250 8.50 24.46 0.25
N ALA A 251 9.60 25.14 -0.02
CA ALA A 251 10.88 24.82 0.56
C ALA A 251 11.36 25.93 1.51
N THR A 252 11.95 25.51 2.63
CA THR A 252 12.75 26.36 3.51
C THR A 252 14.10 25.70 3.72
N GLY A 253 15.07 26.43 4.27
CA GLY A 253 16.37 25.87 4.57
C GLY A 253 17.12 26.71 5.57
N THR A 254 18.03 26.07 6.28
CA THR A 254 18.96 26.73 7.19
C THR A 254 20.33 26.70 6.57
N GLY A 255 21.00 27.85 6.57
CA GLY A 255 22.37 27.97 6.12
C GLY A 255 23.17 28.88 7.04
N ASP A 256 24.45 29.01 6.77
CA ASP A 256 25.33 29.98 7.41
C ASP A 256 26.39 30.50 6.42
N ILE A 257 27.17 31.47 6.88
CA ILE A 257 28.34 31.95 6.14
C ILE A 257 29.57 31.62 7.00
N ASN A 258 30.42 30.72 6.47
CA ASN A 258 31.71 30.33 7.04
C ASN A 258 31.62 29.91 8.51
N ASP A 259 30.75 28.93 8.80
CA ASP A 259 30.50 28.40 10.15
C ASP A 259 30.08 29.51 11.15
N GLY A 260 29.45 30.56 10.63
CA GLY A 260 29.01 31.74 11.38
C GLY A 260 27.60 31.59 11.95
N ALA A 261 26.92 32.72 12.13
CA ALA A 261 25.53 32.72 12.59
C ALA A 261 24.61 32.12 11.51
N SER A 262 23.77 31.16 11.90
CA SER A 262 22.79 30.55 11.01
C SER A 262 21.70 31.54 10.59
N PHE A 263 21.17 31.35 9.39
CA PHE A 263 20.05 32.08 8.82
C PHE A 263 19.05 31.15 8.14
N THR A 264 17.80 31.59 8.04
CA THR A 264 16.72 30.90 7.29
C THR A 264 16.14 31.75 6.16
N THR A 265 16.56 33.00 6.06
CA THR A 265 16.11 33.93 5.03
C THR A 265 17.04 33.85 3.82
N TRP A 266 16.49 33.44 2.69
CA TRP A 266 17.17 33.34 1.39
C TRP A 266 16.69 34.45 0.46
N ALA A 267 17.54 34.88 -0.48
CA ALA A 267 17.15 35.86 -1.48
C ALA A 267 16.12 35.29 -2.46
N ALA A 268 16.26 34.00 -2.78
CA ALA A 268 15.27 33.22 -3.50
C ALA A 268 15.43 31.74 -3.16
N ILE A 269 14.30 31.01 -3.19
CA ILE A 269 14.27 29.56 -3.15
C ILE A 269 13.45 29.10 -4.35
N VAL A 270 14.03 28.25 -5.19
CA VAL A 270 13.37 27.68 -6.36
C VAL A 270 13.29 26.17 -6.17
N ALA A 271 12.07 25.65 -6.02
CA ALA A 271 11.83 24.24 -5.75
C ALA A 271 11.17 23.56 -6.95
N THR A 272 11.70 22.39 -7.30
CA THR A 272 11.08 21.43 -8.21
C THR A 272 10.79 20.14 -7.44
N PRO A 273 10.04 19.18 -8.01
CA PRO A 273 9.86 17.89 -7.34
C PRO A 273 11.16 17.13 -7.05
N PHE A 274 12.26 17.43 -7.73
CA PHE A 274 13.52 16.66 -7.63
C PHE A 274 14.64 17.41 -6.91
N THR A 275 14.64 18.74 -7.00
CA THR A 275 15.77 19.57 -6.58
C THR A 275 15.27 20.91 -6.05
N VAL A 276 15.95 21.42 -5.03
CA VAL A 276 15.76 22.77 -4.51
C VAL A 276 17.04 23.58 -4.70
N PHE A 277 16.88 24.81 -5.17
CA PHE A 277 17.95 25.78 -5.31
C PHE A 277 17.73 26.93 -4.33
N TYR A 278 18.76 27.25 -3.57
CA TYR A 278 18.77 28.34 -2.60
C TYR A 278 19.77 29.40 -3.03
N PHE A 279 19.35 30.66 -3.06
CA PHE A 279 20.19 31.79 -3.44
C PHE A 279 20.43 32.71 -2.27
N LYS A 280 21.69 33.07 -2.02
CA LYS A 280 22.07 34.02 -0.99
C LYS A 280 22.96 35.11 -1.57
N GLN A 281 22.58 36.35 -1.29
CA GLN A 281 23.32 37.53 -1.73
C GLN A 281 24.46 37.89 -0.78
N THR A 282 25.45 38.58 -1.33
CA THR A 282 26.53 39.27 -0.59
C THR A 282 27.39 38.32 0.24
N ILE A 283 27.77 37.16 -0.31
CA ILE A 283 28.74 36.27 0.31
C ILE A 283 30.13 36.88 0.14
N PRO A 284 30.88 37.19 1.23
CA PRO A 284 32.19 37.84 1.10
C PRO A 284 33.22 36.96 0.37
N SER A 285 34.24 37.60 -0.21
CA SER A 285 35.37 36.92 -0.85
C SER A 285 36.04 35.93 0.11
N GLY A 286 36.30 34.71 -0.34
CA GLY A 286 36.97 33.67 0.44
C GLY A 286 36.12 33.02 1.55
N GLN A 287 34.83 33.36 1.66
CA GLN A 287 33.93 32.76 2.64
C GLN A 287 33.08 31.65 2.00
N PHE A 288 32.71 30.67 2.82
CA PHE A 288 31.80 29.60 2.43
C PHE A 288 30.34 30.01 2.67
N LEU A 289 29.46 29.60 1.75
CA LEU A 289 28.02 29.52 1.96
C LEU A 289 27.67 28.05 2.22
N ASP A 290 27.08 27.79 3.38
CA ASP A 290 26.72 26.45 3.81
C ASP A 290 25.21 26.28 3.88
N LEU A 291 24.76 25.07 3.52
CA LEU A 291 23.38 24.62 3.68
C LEU A 291 23.40 23.46 4.69
N SER A 292 22.73 23.65 5.83
CA SER A 292 22.72 22.71 6.95
C SER A 292 21.36 22.06 7.19
N GLN A 293 20.29 22.59 6.58
CA GLN A 293 18.97 21.97 6.59
C GLN A 293 18.18 22.31 5.33
N VAL A 294 17.41 21.33 4.87
CA VAL A 294 16.41 21.45 3.82
C VAL A 294 15.08 20.93 4.37
N VAL A 295 14.03 21.76 4.30
CA VAL A 295 12.66 21.34 4.60
C VAL A 295 11.82 21.57 3.36
N CYS A 296 11.18 20.51 2.87
CA CYS A 296 10.31 20.55 1.71
C CYS A 296 8.92 20.02 2.10
N ASP A 297 7.90 20.83 1.86
CA ASP A 297 6.52 20.49 2.14
C ASP A 297 5.68 20.53 0.86
N ALA A 298 5.17 19.37 0.46
CA ALA A 298 4.17 19.20 -0.57
C ALA A 298 3.04 18.33 -0.01
N GLU A 299 2.54 18.62 1.18
CA GLU A 299 1.34 17.97 1.70
C GLU A 299 0.05 18.42 0.96
N LEU A 300 -1.04 17.66 1.07
CA LEU A 300 -2.32 17.89 0.37
C LEU A 300 -3.29 18.80 1.14
#